data_AF-A0A0M9WWG2-F1
#
_entry.id   AF-A0A0M9WWG2-F1
#
_cell.length_a   1.000
_cell.length_b   1.000
_cell.length_c   1.000
_cell.angle_alpha   90.00
_cell.angle_beta   90.00
_cell.angle_gamma   90.00
#
_symmetry.space_group_name_H-M   'P 1'
#
loop_
_entity.id
_entity.type
_entity.pdbx_description
1 polymer ?
#
loop_
_entity_poly.entity_id
_entity_poly.type
_entity_poly.pdbx_seq_one_letter_code
_entity_poly.pdbx_strand_id
1 'polypeptide(L)'
;MLSIFKKKPGGIIRHLALEDFYSTLSESEIEEIKDALGHPYQLTTGKPYRRDDLDKGDRTYVGDRWKFLWSMSQGSNSVLKRKLLLESIKYTNNDVDRYFSLRDLAELAYKEGDYVACERYALVVLPMIKTIKEDRIFNGAQDLFPFKRLAILYEKQGRIQAAISIAEEALIYSLNDGTKGGYEGRIEKLKRKANKMK
;
A
#
# COMPACT_ATOMS: atom_id res chain seq x y z
N MET A 1 31.15 -16.09 20.40
CA MET A 1 29.68 -16.21 20.40
C MET A 1 29.14 -15.29 21.49
N LEU A 2 28.79 -14.05 21.15
CA LEU A 2 28.16 -13.12 22.08
C LEU A 2 26.66 -13.14 21.81
N SER A 3 25.90 -13.64 22.78
CA SER A 3 24.45 -13.56 22.81
C SER A 3 24.04 -12.09 22.99
N ILE A 4 23.80 -11.41 21.87
CA ILE A 4 23.32 -10.02 21.84
C ILE A 4 21.85 -10.04 22.28
N PHE A 5 21.60 -9.97 23.58
CA PHE A 5 20.30 -9.53 24.08
C PHE A 5 20.14 -8.06 23.67
N LYS A 6 19.55 -7.81 22.49
CA LYS A 6 19.10 -6.46 22.12
C LYS A 6 18.17 -6.00 23.24
N LYS A 7 18.49 -4.87 23.88
CA LYS A 7 17.64 -4.25 24.90
C LYS A 7 16.24 -4.09 24.32
N LYS A 8 15.21 -4.49 25.07
CA LYS A 8 13.82 -4.36 24.62
C LYS A 8 13.54 -2.88 24.28
N PRO A 9 13.02 -2.58 23.08
CA PRO A 9 12.75 -1.21 22.69
C PRO A 9 11.71 -0.56 23.62
N GLY A 10 11.83 0.75 23.81
CA GLY A 10 10.86 1.60 24.48
C GLY A 10 10.02 2.38 23.47
N GLY A 11 9.56 3.55 23.89
CA GLY A 11 8.94 4.56 23.02
C GLY A 11 7.72 4.05 22.27
N ILE A 12 7.58 4.54 21.04
CA ILE A 12 6.46 4.22 20.15
C ILE A 12 6.42 2.71 19.85
N ILE A 13 7.56 2.05 19.69
CA ILE A 13 7.61 0.61 19.42
C ILE A 13 6.95 -0.19 20.56
N ARG A 14 7.25 0.14 21.81
CA ARG A 14 6.59 -0.51 22.96
C ARG A 14 5.13 -0.12 23.08
N HIS A 15 4.80 1.17 22.96
CA HIS A 15 3.43 1.66 23.03
C HIS A 15 2.52 0.96 22.02
N LEU A 16 3.02 0.76 20.81
CA LEU A 16 2.31 0.06 19.75
C LEU A 16 2.47 -1.45 19.82
N ALA A 17 3.20 -2.04 20.77
CA ALA A 17 3.50 -3.48 20.83
C ALA A 17 4.03 -4.05 19.48
N LEU A 18 5.09 -3.43 18.96
CA LEU A 18 5.79 -3.74 17.71
C LEU A 18 7.18 -4.37 17.93
N GLU A 19 7.49 -4.84 19.14
CA GLU A 19 8.82 -5.32 19.51
C GLU A 19 9.28 -6.50 18.64
N ASP A 20 8.38 -7.43 18.32
CA ASP A 20 8.69 -8.60 17.50
C ASP A 20 9.09 -8.17 16.09
N PHE A 21 8.28 -7.32 15.43
CA PHE A 21 8.60 -6.78 14.11
C PHE A 21 9.92 -5.98 14.15
N TYR A 22 10.09 -5.10 15.13
CA TYR A 22 11.29 -4.29 15.29
C TYR A 22 12.55 -5.15 15.44
N SER A 23 12.47 -6.30 16.10
CA SER A 23 13.59 -7.24 16.24
C SER A 23 14.07 -7.84 14.91
N THR A 24 13.20 -7.87 13.90
CA THR A 24 13.53 -8.36 12.54
C THR A 24 14.24 -7.33 11.67
N LEU A 25 14.30 -6.07 12.11
CA LEU A 25 14.93 -4.98 11.36
C LEU A 25 16.44 -4.93 11.60
N SER A 26 17.16 -4.61 10.53
CA SER A 26 18.57 -4.23 10.59
C SER A 26 18.73 -2.84 11.21
N GLU A 27 19.95 -2.52 11.67
CA GLU A 27 20.25 -1.20 12.24
C GLU A 27 20.02 -0.07 11.22
N SER A 28 20.38 -0.28 9.95
CA SER A 28 20.13 0.69 8.88
C SER A 28 18.63 0.92 8.65
N GLU A 29 17.82 -0.14 8.71
CA GLU A 29 16.36 -0.01 8.59
C GLU A 29 15.76 0.75 9.78
N ILE A 30 16.26 0.51 10.99
CA ILE A 30 15.84 1.24 12.19
C ILE A 30 16.16 2.73 12.05
N GLU A 31 17.37 3.08 11.60
CA GLU A 31 17.76 4.48 11.43
C GLU A 31 16.91 5.19 10.37
N GLU A 32 16.53 4.50 9.30
CA GLU A 32 15.63 5.03 8.27
C GLU A 32 14.22 5.29 8.80
N ILE A 33 13.68 4.42 9.68
CA ILE A 33 12.42 4.70 10.37
C ILE A 33 12.56 5.93 11.27
N LYS A 34 13.69 6.09 11.98
CA LYS A 34 13.93 7.29 12.81
C LYS A 34 14.02 8.56 11.98
N ASP A 35 14.62 8.51 10.79
CA ASP A 35 14.65 9.61 9.84
C ASP A 35 13.24 9.99 9.37
N ALA A 36 12.44 9.00 8.97
CA ALA A 36 11.06 9.21 8.56
C ALA A 36 10.20 9.80 9.70
N LEU A 37 10.36 9.30 10.93
CA LEU A 37 9.66 9.76 12.13
C LEU A 37 9.92 11.25 12.43
N GLY A 38 11.14 11.72 12.20
CA GLY A 38 11.55 13.10 12.41
C GLY A 38 11.02 14.08 11.37
N HIS A 39 10.37 13.61 10.30
CA HIS A 39 9.89 14.48 9.22
C HIS A 39 8.60 15.23 9.64
N PRO A 40 8.61 16.58 9.67
CA PRO A 40 7.58 17.39 10.33
C PRO A 40 6.16 17.23 9.74
N TYR A 41 6.07 16.77 8.50
CA TYR A 41 4.81 16.63 7.77
C TYR A 41 4.12 15.28 7.97
N GLN A 42 4.78 14.29 8.55
CA GLN A 42 4.22 12.93 8.52
C GLN A 42 3.21 12.66 9.63
N LEU A 43 3.21 13.38 10.77
CA LEU A 43 2.61 12.78 11.97
C LEU A 43 1.98 13.67 13.06
N THR A 44 1.82 15.00 12.94
CA THR A 44 1.30 15.77 14.10
C THR A 44 0.36 16.94 13.82
N THR A 45 -0.82 16.87 14.44
CA THR A 45 -1.46 18.01 15.14
C THR A 45 -0.87 18.06 16.56
N GLY A 46 0.31 18.66 16.75
CA GLY A 46 0.96 18.71 18.08
C GLY A 46 2.50 18.81 18.05
N LYS A 47 3.15 18.39 19.15
CA LYS A 47 4.63 18.38 19.27
C LYS A 47 5.23 17.32 18.32
N PRO A 48 6.14 17.70 17.40
CA PRO A 48 6.78 16.77 16.46
C PRO A 48 7.42 15.58 17.17
N TYR A 49 7.35 14.39 16.56
CA TYR A 49 8.11 13.24 17.02
C TYR A 49 9.59 13.42 16.73
N ARG A 50 10.44 12.90 17.61
CA ARG A 50 11.89 12.89 17.48
C ARG A 50 12.37 11.48 17.16
N ARG A 51 13.57 11.36 16.60
CA ARG A 51 14.23 10.08 16.32
C ARG A 51 14.17 9.11 17.52
N ASP A 52 14.56 9.62 18.70
CA ASP A 52 14.63 8.82 19.92
C ASP A 52 13.25 8.39 20.44
N ASP A 53 12.16 9.05 20.02
CA ASP A 53 10.81 8.65 20.40
C ASP A 53 10.41 7.29 19.82
N LEU A 54 11.11 6.81 18.77
CA LEU A 54 10.83 5.52 18.17
C LEU A 54 10.98 4.39 19.19
N ASP A 55 12.18 4.29 19.78
CA ASP A 55 12.64 3.11 20.52
C ASP A 55 13.20 3.42 21.91
N LYS A 56 13.12 4.69 22.38
CA LYS A 56 13.53 5.11 23.73
C LYS A 56 12.40 5.85 24.46
N GLY A 57 12.50 5.84 25.80
CA GLY A 57 11.54 6.50 26.68
C GLY A 57 10.15 5.87 26.64
N ASP A 58 9.12 6.69 26.88
CA ASP A 58 7.71 6.27 26.99
C ASP A 58 6.80 7.10 26.06
N ARG A 59 7.36 7.64 24.97
CA ARG A 59 6.57 8.41 24.01
C ARG A 59 5.50 7.53 23.38
N THR A 60 4.27 8.01 23.37
CA THR A 60 3.13 7.33 22.75
C THR A 60 2.86 7.87 21.35
N TYR A 61 2.25 7.03 20.50
CA TYR A 61 1.76 7.41 19.18
C TYR A 61 0.24 7.56 19.22
N VAL A 62 -0.26 8.66 18.65
CA VAL A 62 -1.69 9.04 18.70
C VAL A 62 -2.57 8.17 17.77
N GLY A 63 -1.98 7.52 16.76
CA GLY A 63 -2.73 6.69 15.82
C GLY A 63 -2.60 5.18 16.07
N ASP A 64 -3.18 4.41 15.15
CA ASP A 64 -3.14 2.95 15.19
C ASP A 64 -1.81 2.39 14.66
N ARG A 65 -1.54 1.12 15.00
CA ARG A 65 -0.35 0.38 14.60
C ARG A 65 -0.18 0.31 13.07
N TRP A 66 -1.25 -0.02 12.34
CA TRP A 66 -1.19 -0.06 10.86
C TRP A 66 -0.84 1.31 10.28
N LYS A 67 -1.44 2.38 10.82
CA LYS A 67 -1.25 3.75 10.34
C LYS A 67 0.19 4.19 10.57
N PHE A 68 0.74 3.89 11.75
CA PHE A 68 2.15 4.14 12.04
C PHE A 68 3.07 3.45 11.01
N LEU A 69 2.91 2.14 10.82
CA LEU A 69 3.73 1.36 9.89
C LEU A 69 3.59 1.85 8.44
N TRP A 70 2.36 2.09 7.99
CA TRP A 70 2.08 2.64 6.67
C TRP A 70 2.69 4.03 6.47
N SER A 71 2.61 4.92 7.46
CA SER A 71 3.24 6.24 7.42
C SER A 71 4.76 6.16 7.30
N MET A 72 5.41 5.32 8.11
CA MET A 72 6.87 5.11 8.03
C MET A 72 7.30 4.55 6.67
N SER A 73 6.45 3.75 6.02
CA SER A 73 6.73 3.20 4.69
C SER A 73 6.79 4.26 3.59
N GLN A 74 6.22 5.45 3.78
CA GLN A 74 6.17 6.49 2.74
C GLN A 74 7.52 7.18 2.52
N GLY A 75 8.35 7.25 3.56
CA GLY A 75 9.70 7.82 3.50
C GLY A 75 10.81 6.79 3.32
N SER A 76 10.47 5.49 3.23
CA SER A 76 11.43 4.39 3.20
C SER A 76 11.77 3.94 1.77
N ASN A 77 12.97 3.38 1.60
CA ASN A 77 13.41 2.68 0.40
C ASN A 77 12.53 1.44 0.11
N SER A 78 12.62 0.91 -1.11
CA SER A 78 11.77 -0.21 -1.56
C SER A 78 11.78 -1.45 -0.65
N VAL A 79 12.95 -1.81 -0.09
CA VAL A 79 13.09 -3.01 0.74
C VAL A 79 12.36 -2.83 2.07
N LEU A 80 12.66 -1.73 2.78
CA LEU A 80 12.02 -1.43 4.05
C LEU A 80 10.53 -1.10 3.88
N LYS A 81 10.18 -0.35 2.83
CA LYS A 81 8.79 -0.05 2.48
C LYS A 81 7.95 -1.32 2.36
N ARG A 82 8.47 -2.35 1.68
CA ARG A 82 7.78 -3.64 1.57
C ARG A 82 7.55 -4.30 2.92
N LYS A 83 8.57 -4.35 3.79
CA LYS A 83 8.45 -4.94 5.13
C LYS A 83 7.40 -4.21 5.96
N LEU A 84 7.45 -2.88 5.99
CA LEU A 84 6.50 -2.04 6.72
C LEU A 84 5.06 -2.21 6.23
N LEU A 85 4.85 -2.26 4.90
CA LEU A 85 3.51 -2.44 4.34
C LEU A 85 2.94 -3.84 4.59
N LEU A 86 3.77 -4.88 4.51
CA LEU A 86 3.35 -6.25 4.85
C LEU A 86 3.01 -6.38 6.33
N GLU A 87 3.78 -5.74 7.20
CA GLU A 87 3.48 -5.71 8.63
C GLU A 87 2.22 -4.90 8.93
N SER A 88 2.04 -3.75 8.27
CA SER A 88 0.87 -2.88 8.41
C SER A 88 -0.44 -3.64 8.19
N ILE A 89 -0.51 -4.48 7.15
CA ILE A 89 -1.71 -5.27 6.80
C ILE A 89 -2.16 -6.20 7.94
N LYS A 90 -1.25 -6.66 8.80
CA LYS A 90 -1.61 -7.53 9.93
C LYS A 90 -2.46 -6.82 10.98
N TYR A 91 -2.49 -5.49 10.96
CA TYR A 91 -3.08 -4.65 11.99
C TYR A 91 -4.17 -3.71 11.46
N THR A 92 -4.59 -3.88 10.21
CA THR A 92 -5.68 -3.09 9.61
C THR A 92 -7.02 -3.53 10.19
N ASN A 93 -7.89 -2.58 10.52
CA ASN A 93 -9.17 -2.87 11.18
C ASN A 93 -10.34 -3.02 10.19
N ASN A 94 -10.17 -2.57 8.95
CA ASN A 94 -11.20 -2.58 7.92
C ASN A 94 -10.58 -2.63 6.50
N ASP A 95 -11.43 -2.80 5.50
CA ASP A 95 -11.07 -2.89 4.08
C ASP A 95 -10.36 -1.63 3.56
N VAL A 96 -10.71 -0.45 4.08
CA VAL A 96 -10.14 0.84 3.67
C VAL A 96 -8.70 0.99 4.19
N ASP A 97 -8.45 0.66 5.44
CA ASP A 97 -7.10 0.65 6.02
C ASP A 97 -6.20 -0.31 5.23
N ARG A 98 -6.75 -1.50 4.92
CA ARG A 98 -6.05 -2.54 4.15
C ARG A 98 -5.77 -2.12 2.72
N TYR A 99 -6.69 -1.41 2.09
CA TYR A 99 -6.55 -0.89 0.73
C TYR A 99 -5.28 -0.06 0.55
N PHE A 100 -4.99 0.87 1.47
CA PHE A 100 -3.82 1.74 1.34
C PHE A 100 -2.51 0.95 1.29
N SER A 101 -2.37 -0.05 2.16
CA SER A 101 -1.16 -0.86 2.22
C SER A 101 -1.02 -1.77 0.98
N LEU A 102 -2.12 -2.37 0.52
CA LEU A 102 -2.15 -3.22 -0.67
C LEU A 102 -1.91 -2.43 -1.97
N ARG A 103 -2.47 -1.23 -2.08
CA ARG A 103 -2.21 -0.30 -3.17
C ARG A 103 -0.73 -0.02 -3.29
N ASP A 104 -0.11 0.38 -2.19
CA ASP A 104 1.30 0.77 -2.19
C ASP A 104 2.22 -0.43 -2.47
N LEU A 105 1.85 -1.63 -2.01
CA LEU A 105 2.55 -2.88 -2.36
C LEU A 105 2.42 -3.22 -3.85
N ALA A 106 1.23 -3.07 -4.44
CA ALA A 106 1.02 -3.31 -5.86
C ALA A 106 1.84 -2.33 -6.71
N GLU A 107 1.82 -1.05 -6.36
CA GLU A 107 2.61 -0.02 -7.04
C GLU A 107 4.11 -0.26 -6.91
N LEU A 108 4.57 -0.67 -5.73
CA LEU A 108 5.97 -1.03 -5.51
C LEU A 108 6.38 -2.23 -6.38
N ALA A 109 5.59 -3.31 -6.36
CA ALA A 109 5.83 -4.50 -7.17
C ALA A 109 5.83 -4.18 -8.68
N TYR A 110 4.91 -3.34 -9.14
CA TYR A 110 4.88 -2.90 -10.54
C TYR A 110 6.16 -2.15 -10.94
N LYS A 111 6.65 -1.25 -10.10
CA LYS A 111 7.88 -0.47 -10.35
C LYS A 111 9.12 -1.34 -10.39
N GLU A 112 9.17 -2.39 -9.59
CA GLU A 112 10.27 -3.37 -9.57
C GLU A 112 10.18 -4.41 -10.68
N GLY A 113 9.08 -4.45 -11.44
CA GLY A 113 8.86 -5.46 -12.48
C GLY A 113 8.33 -6.81 -11.95
N ASP A 114 8.02 -6.92 -10.66
CA ASP A 114 7.35 -8.09 -10.08
C ASP A 114 5.84 -8.04 -10.38
N TYR A 115 5.51 -8.33 -11.63
CA TYR A 115 4.13 -8.29 -12.12
C TYR A 115 3.24 -9.36 -11.48
N VAL A 116 3.81 -10.47 -11.02
CA VAL A 116 3.08 -11.53 -10.31
C VAL A 116 2.63 -11.04 -8.93
N ALA A 117 3.53 -10.42 -8.16
CA ALA A 117 3.12 -9.83 -6.88
C ALA A 117 2.17 -8.65 -7.08
N CYS A 118 2.40 -7.83 -8.11
CA CYS A 118 1.50 -6.72 -8.43
C CYS A 118 0.06 -7.20 -8.71
N GLU A 119 -0.10 -8.23 -9.56
CA GLU A 119 -1.40 -8.84 -9.84
C GLU A 119 -2.02 -9.41 -8.56
N ARG A 120 -1.25 -10.16 -7.76
CA ARG A 120 -1.72 -10.74 -6.50
C ARG A 120 -2.27 -9.67 -5.55
N TYR A 121 -1.54 -8.58 -5.31
CA TYR A 121 -2.00 -7.52 -4.41
C TYR A 121 -3.23 -6.78 -4.95
N ALA A 122 -3.30 -6.54 -6.26
CA ALA A 122 -4.46 -5.90 -6.87
C ALA A 122 -5.73 -6.79 -6.81
N LEU A 123 -5.58 -8.10 -7.03
CA LEU A 123 -6.69 -9.06 -6.96
C LEU A 123 -7.26 -9.18 -5.54
N VAL A 124 -6.41 -9.12 -4.50
CA VAL A 124 -6.88 -9.13 -3.10
C VAL A 124 -7.84 -7.97 -2.85
N VAL A 125 -7.70 -6.84 -3.55
CA VAL A 125 -8.51 -5.64 -3.33
C VAL A 125 -9.88 -5.71 -4.01
N LEU A 126 -10.04 -6.45 -5.10
CA LEU A 126 -11.31 -6.47 -5.86
C LEU A 126 -12.55 -6.77 -5.01
N PRO A 127 -12.55 -7.78 -4.10
CA PRO A 127 -13.72 -8.05 -3.25
C PRO A 127 -14.06 -6.92 -2.28
N MET A 128 -13.11 -6.04 -1.97
CA MET A 128 -13.26 -4.93 -1.03
C MET A 128 -13.77 -3.64 -1.69
N ILE A 129 -13.89 -3.60 -3.02
CA ILE A 129 -14.15 -2.37 -3.78
C ILE A 129 -15.46 -1.71 -3.39
N LYS A 130 -16.52 -2.50 -3.18
CA LYS A 130 -17.82 -1.96 -2.78
C LYS A 130 -17.70 -1.21 -1.44
N THR A 131 -17.12 -1.84 -0.42
CA THR A 131 -16.86 -1.23 0.90
C THR A 131 -16.04 0.04 0.76
N ILE A 132 -14.95 0.00 -0.02
CA ILE A 132 -14.04 1.12 -0.21
C ILE A 132 -14.76 2.31 -0.87
N LYS A 133 -15.59 2.06 -1.88
CA LYS A 133 -16.31 3.10 -2.63
C LYS A 133 -17.38 3.81 -1.78
N GLU A 134 -18.02 3.08 -0.88
CA GLU A 134 -19.05 3.59 0.03
C GLU A 134 -18.44 4.36 1.23
N ASP A 135 -17.14 4.21 1.48
CA ASP A 135 -16.45 4.95 2.54
C ASP A 135 -16.30 6.43 2.20
N ARG A 136 -16.53 7.29 3.19
CA ARG A 136 -16.44 8.75 3.08
C ARG A 136 -15.08 9.25 2.58
N ILE A 137 -13.99 8.51 2.84
CA ILE A 137 -12.63 8.83 2.39
C ILE A 137 -12.55 8.79 0.87
N PHE A 138 -13.35 7.94 0.23
CA PHE A 138 -13.42 7.78 -1.22
C PHE A 138 -14.70 8.35 -1.83
N ASN A 139 -15.43 9.18 -1.10
CA ASN A 139 -16.64 9.81 -1.64
C ASN A 139 -16.29 10.63 -2.88
N GLY A 140 -16.84 10.25 -4.04
CA GLY A 140 -16.54 10.86 -5.33
C GLY A 140 -15.23 10.41 -5.99
N ALA A 141 -14.50 9.44 -5.42
CA ALA A 141 -13.30 8.88 -6.04
C ALA A 141 -13.67 8.23 -7.38
N GLN A 142 -13.11 8.76 -8.46
CA GLN A 142 -13.33 8.23 -9.81
C GLN A 142 -12.29 7.18 -10.18
N ASP A 143 -11.22 7.03 -9.41
CA ASP A 143 -10.18 6.05 -9.64
C ASP A 143 -9.94 5.15 -8.42
N LEU A 144 -9.83 3.85 -8.68
CA LEU A 144 -9.33 2.88 -7.71
C LEU A 144 -8.20 2.12 -8.38
N PHE A 145 -7.09 1.94 -7.66
CA PHE A 145 -5.86 1.41 -8.26
C PHE A 145 -6.00 0.03 -8.90
N PRO A 146 -6.75 -0.96 -8.35
CA PRO A 146 -6.57 -2.34 -8.78
C PRO A 146 -7.10 -2.54 -10.19
N PHE A 147 -8.22 -1.91 -10.57
CA PHE A 147 -8.77 -2.01 -11.92
C PHE A 147 -7.81 -1.46 -12.97
N LYS A 148 -7.27 -0.25 -12.74
CA LYS A 148 -6.32 0.38 -13.67
C LYS A 148 -5.07 -0.48 -13.81
N ARG A 149 -4.55 -0.98 -12.69
CA ARG A 149 -3.31 -1.76 -12.67
C ARG A 149 -3.49 -3.12 -13.35
N LEU A 150 -4.57 -3.84 -13.04
CA LEU A 150 -4.89 -5.13 -13.65
C LEU A 150 -5.17 -5.00 -15.15
N ALA A 151 -5.94 -3.99 -15.57
CA ALA A 151 -6.21 -3.76 -17.00
C ALA A 151 -4.92 -3.50 -17.79
N ILE A 152 -3.98 -2.71 -17.25
CA ILE A 152 -2.66 -2.48 -17.86
C ILE A 152 -1.83 -3.77 -17.89
N LEU A 153 -1.77 -4.52 -16.79
CA LEU A 153 -0.99 -5.76 -16.70
C LEU A 153 -1.49 -6.80 -17.70
N TYR A 154 -2.81 -7.04 -17.73
CA TYR A 154 -3.42 -8.03 -18.62
C TYR A 154 -3.26 -7.64 -20.08
N GLU A 155 -3.39 -6.36 -20.43
CA GLU A 155 -3.12 -5.88 -21.79
C GLU A 155 -1.66 -6.15 -22.21
N LYS A 156 -0.70 -5.88 -21.31
CA LYS A 156 0.74 -6.12 -21.54
C LYS A 156 1.08 -7.60 -21.69
N GLN A 157 0.41 -8.46 -20.93
CA GLN A 157 0.58 -9.91 -20.98
C GLN A 157 -0.16 -10.58 -22.15
N GLY A 158 -0.88 -9.82 -22.98
CA GLY A 158 -1.70 -10.37 -24.05
C GLY A 158 -2.99 -11.06 -23.59
N ARG A 159 -3.32 -10.98 -22.29
CA ARG A 159 -4.58 -11.47 -21.70
C ARG A 159 -5.72 -10.49 -22.01
N ILE A 160 -5.99 -10.26 -23.29
CA ILE A 160 -6.88 -9.18 -23.76
C ILE A 160 -8.29 -9.34 -23.21
N GLN A 161 -8.83 -10.56 -23.18
CA GLN A 161 -10.18 -10.78 -22.65
C GLN A 161 -10.28 -10.47 -21.16
N ALA A 162 -9.27 -10.84 -20.37
CA ALA A 162 -9.22 -10.50 -18.95
C ALA A 162 -9.10 -8.97 -18.74
N ALA A 163 -8.32 -8.28 -19.58
CA ALA A 163 -8.21 -6.83 -19.54
C ALA A 163 -9.56 -6.13 -19.83
N ILE A 164 -10.35 -6.67 -20.78
CA ILE A 164 -11.70 -6.19 -21.07
C ILE A 164 -12.61 -6.41 -19.87
N SER A 165 -12.64 -7.62 -19.31
CA SER A 165 -13.51 -7.93 -18.17
C SER A 165 -13.24 -7.05 -16.94
N ILE A 166 -11.96 -6.78 -16.63
CA ILE A 166 -11.59 -5.85 -15.55
C ILE A 166 -12.06 -4.42 -15.83
N ALA A 167 -11.95 -3.96 -17.08
CA ALA A 167 -12.41 -2.63 -17.47
C ALA A 167 -13.94 -2.52 -17.41
N GLU A 168 -14.67 -3.56 -17.83
CA GLU A 168 -16.13 -3.64 -17.73
C GLU A 168 -16.59 -3.66 -16.26
N GLU A 169 -15.90 -4.40 -15.39
CA GLU A 169 -16.19 -4.41 -13.95
C GLU A 169 -15.96 -3.03 -13.31
N ALA A 170 -14.92 -2.31 -13.70
CA ALA A 170 -14.66 -0.96 -13.20
C ALA A 170 -15.80 0.02 -13.49
N LEU A 171 -16.49 -0.14 -14.63
CA LEU A 171 -17.63 0.70 -15.03
C LEU A 171 -18.86 0.49 -14.13
N ILE A 172 -19.05 -0.71 -13.58
CA ILE A 172 -20.13 -1.00 -12.61
C ILE A 172 -20.02 -0.08 -11.40
N TYR A 173 -18.78 0.24 -10.99
CA TYR A 173 -18.48 1.14 -9.88
C TYR A 173 -18.31 2.61 -10.31
N SER A 174 -18.72 2.95 -11.54
CA SER A 174 -18.57 4.30 -12.12
C SER A 174 -17.13 4.84 -11.98
N LEU A 175 -16.15 3.98 -12.26
CA LEU A 175 -14.73 4.36 -12.24
C LEU A 175 -14.27 4.82 -13.62
N ASN A 176 -13.16 5.56 -13.63
CA ASN A 176 -12.41 6.02 -14.79
C ASN A 176 -10.93 5.64 -14.61
N ASP A 177 -10.23 5.30 -15.69
CA ASP A 177 -8.82 4.88 -15.62
C ASP A 177 -7.81 6.05 -15.74
N GLY A 178 -8.32 7.28 -15.82
CA GLY A 178 -7.58 8.53 -15.98
C GLY A 178 -7.15 8.81 -17.42
N THR A 179 -7.59 8.01 -18.39
CA THR A 179 -7.35 8.29 -19.82
C THR A 179 -8.48 9.13 -20.42
N LYS A 180 -8.22 9.81 -21.55
CA LYS A 180 -9.21 10.68 -22.23
C LYS A 180 -10.54 9.95 -22.54
N GLY A 181 -10.51 8.64 -22.76
CA GLY A 181 -11.69 7.83 -23.04
C GLY A 181 -12.17 6.96 -21.88
N GLY A 182 -11.54 7.03 -20.71
CA GLY A 182 -11.87 6.17 -19.57
C GLY A 182 -11.76 4.67 -19.87
N TYR A 183 -12.51 3.87 -19.11
CA TYR A 183 -12.56 2.43 -19.33
C TYR A 183 -13.31 2.08 -20.62
N GLU A 184 -14.27 2.88 -21.07
CA GLU A 184 -14.99 2.70 -22.32
C GLU A 184 -14.03 2.73 -23.51
N GLY A 185 -13.20 3.78 -23.61
CA GLY A 185 -12.19 3.90 -24.65
C GLY A 185 -11.12 2.80 -24.58
N ARG A 186 -10.77 2.35 -23.37
CA ARG A 186 -9.90 1.18 -23.19
C ARG A 186 -10.55 -0.10 -23.73
N ILE A 187 -11.81 -0.36 -23.41
CA ILE A 187 -12.56 -1.52 -23.89
C ILE A 187 -12.62 -1.53 -25.42
N GLU A 188 -12.93 -0.39 -26.05
CA GLU A 188 -12.94 -0.28 -27.51
C GLU A 188 -11.59 -0.63 -28.13
N LYS A 189 -10.51 -0.06 -27.58
CA LYS A 189 -9.13 -0.34 -28.04
C LYS A 189 -8.79 -1.83 -27.89
N LEU A 190 -9.13 -2.44 -26.75
CA LEU A 190 -8.87 -3.85 -26.48
C LEU A 190 -9.69 -4.77 -27.41
N LYS A 191 -10.97 -4.47 -27.65
CA LYS A 191 -11.82 -5.22 -28.61
C LYS A 191 -11.25 -5.15 -30.03
N ARG A 192 -10.79 -3.98 -30.48
CA ARG A 192 -10.08 -3.85 -31.78
C ARG A 192 -8.81 -4.68 -31.83
N LYS A 193 -8.03 -4.73 -30.74
CA LYS A 193 -6.81 -5.55 -30.64
C LYS A 193 -7.14 -7.04 -30.70
N ALA A 194 -8.16 -7.49 -29.96
CA ALA A 194 -8.61 -8.88 -29.98
C ALA A 194 -9.03 -9.35 -31.38
N ASN A 195 -9.74 -8.51 -32.13
CA ASN A 195 -10.16 -8.83 -33.50
C ASN A 195 -9.00 -8.92 -34.51
N LYS A 196 -7.88 -8.23 -34.27
CA LYS A 196 -6.68 -8.32 -35.11
C LYS A 196 -5.79 -9.52 -34.78
N MET A 197 -6.01 -10.16 -33.64
CA MET A 197 -5.25 -11.34 -33.18
C MET A 197 -5.94 -12.66 -33.56
N LYS A 198 -7.17 -12.59 -34.08
CA LYS A 198 -7.87 -13.70 -34.73
C LYS A 198 -7.44 -13.80 -36.18
#